data_AF-A0A975FTU4-F1
#
_entry.id   AF-A0A975FTU4-F1
#
_cell.length_a   1.000
_cell.length_b   1.000
_cell.length_c   1.000
_cell.angle_alpha   90.00
_cell.angle_beta   90.00
_cell.angle_gamma   90.00
#
_symmetry.space_group_name_H-M   'P 1'
#
loop_
_entity.id
_entity.type
_entity.pdbx_description
1 polymer ?
#
loop_
_entity_poly.entity_id
_entity_poly.type
_entity_poly.pdbx_seq_one_letter_code
_entity_poly.pdbx_strand_id
1 'polypeptide(L)'
;MGSQFITYLQDNNCSEQAQQDVIDDLLEEFDEEIFIDDDFKNNPCLKSVYDQMGKASTFNNYLQNFDADMSVADLRFSADNNFGQNPNYQGYENAMAITNPPLSSNEILIDFNTDPSTNGNILDKPNVFRAVAMIHEIIHAEMYRKMLDAMIEAEGQGTTLDWTDMNRFEFDQYLETLQNKYFGIWEYYVRYNDNDDTPDNGQHQQMAQHYRDIIKDALTDYDSTLSDNLKNSLSWIGLNEANVVAWQNLSQTERDAINQTIIQIQNTFPNDCP
;
A
#
# COMPACT_ATOMS: atom_id res chain seq x y z
N MET A 1 25.51 -10.64 14.13
CA MET A 1 25.21 -9.59 15.12
C MET A 1 24.99 -10.12 16.54
N GLY A 2 24.42 -11.31 16.75
CA GLY A 2 24.06 -11.82 18.10
C GLY A 2 25.17 -11.87 19.17
N SER A 3 26.42 -12.23 18.85
CA SER A 3 27.44 -12.39 19.92
C SER A 3 27.95 -11.07 20.50
N GLN A 4 27.95 -9.99 19.72
CA GLN A 4 28.39 -8.66 20.18
C GLN A 4 27.32 -7.99 21.04
N PHE A 5 26.04 -8.24 20.75
CA PHE A 5 24.90 -7.72 21.50
C PHE A 5 24.77 -8.39 22.87
N ILE A 6 24.88 -9.72 22.95
CA ILE A 6 24.89 -10.46 24.22
C ILE A 6 26.06 -10.00 25.12
N THR A 7 27.23 -9.78 24.53
CA THR A 7 28.40 -9.25 25.26
C THR A 7 28.11 -7.85 25.82
N TYR A 8 27.47 -6.97 25.04
CA TYR A 8 27.09 -5.64 25.48
C TYR A 8 26.12 -5.65 26.67
N LEU A 9 25.09 -6.51 26.64
CA LEU A 9 24.13 -6.61 27.75
C LEU A 9 24.78 -7.16 29.04
N GLN A 10 25.70 -8.12 28.90
CA GLN A 10 26.47 -8.67 30.01
C GLN A 10 27.41 -7.63 30.61
N ASP A 11 28.10 -6.85 29.78
CA ASP A 11 29.03 -5.79 30.21
C ASP A 11 28.32 -4.64 30.93
N ASN A 12 27.00 -4.50 30.75
CA ASN A 12 26.17 -3.50 31.41
C ASN A 12 25.38 -4.04 32.63
N ASN A 13 25.69 -5.24 33.12
CA ASN A 13 25.03 -5.88 34.27
C ASN A 13 23.50 -6.02 34.12
N CYS A 14 22.99 -6.19 32.90
CA CYS A 14 21.59 -6.58 32.70
C CYS A 14 21.34 -7.95 33.35
N SER A 15 20.23 -8.12 34.06
CA SER A 15 19.87 -9.45 34.61
C SER A 15 19.61 -10.44 33.48
N GLU A 16 19.78 -11.74 33.75
CA GLU A 16 19.46 -12.79 32.76
C GLU A 16 18.01 -12.67 32.25
N GLN A 17 17.07 -12.27 33.12
CA GLN A 17 15.68 -12.00 32.71
C GLN A 17 15.59 -10.81 31.76
N ALA A 18 16.24 -9.69 32.06
CA ALA A 18 16.21 -8.52 31.17
C ALA A 18 16.93 -8.77 29.84
N GLN A 19 17.94 -9.65 29.82
CA GLN A 19 18.58 -10.11 28.59
C GLN A 19 17.62 -10.97 27.76
N GLN A 20 16.88 -11.87 28.41
CA GLN A 20 15.88 -12.70 27.75
C GLN A 20 14.71 -11.85 27.22
N ASP A 21 14.21 -10.90 28.01
CA ASP A 21 13.13 -10.00 27.59
C ASP A 21 13.55 -9.18 26.36
N VAL A 22 14.79 -8.66 26.32
CA VAL A 22 15.29 -7.92 25.15
C VAL A 22 15.55 -8.83 23.95
N ILE A 23 15.97 -10.08 24.18
CA ILE A 23 16.13 -11.06 23.10
C ILE A 23 14.76 -11.47 22.55
N ASP A 24 13.77 -11.67 23.41
CA ASP A 24 12.40 -12.02 23.02
C ASP A 24 11.74 -10.85 22.30
N ASP A 25 11.89 -9.61 22.79
CA ASP A 25 11.42 -8.39 22.11
C ASP A 25 12.08 -8.25 20.72
N LEU A 26 13.40 -8.50 20.62
CA LEU A 26 14.09 -8.46 19.33
C LEU A 26 13.65 -9.58 18.40
N LEU A 27 13.47 -10.80 18.92
CA LEU A 27 13.00 -11.94 18.12
C LEU A 27 11.56 -11.73 17.65
N GLU A 28 10.69 -11.15 18.48
CA GLU A 28 9.33 -10.76 18.12
C GLU A 28 9.36 -9.67 17.04
N GLU A 29 10.25 -8.67 17.14
CA GLU A 29 10.48 -7.65 16.09
C GLU A 29 11.07 -8.24 14.79
N PHE A 30 11.81 -9.35 14.85
CA PHE A 30 12.32 -10.06 13.66
C PHE A 30 11.32 -11.06 13.06
N ASP A 31 10.28 -11.44 13.81
CA ASP A 31 9.18 -12.30 13.36
C ASP A 31 7.99 -11.47 12.82
N GLU A 32 8.01 -10.13 12.97
CA GLU A 32 7.04 -9.22 12.35
C GLU A 32 7.36 -9.01 10.85
N GLU A 33 6.54 -9.59 9.97
CA GLU A 33 6.60 -9.32 8.50
C GLU A 33 5.92 -7.98 8.12
N ILE A 34 5.26 -7.33 9.09
CA ILE A 34 4.64 -6.01 8.95
C ILE A 34 5.31 -5.01 9.89
N PHE A 35 6.11 -4.11 9.33
CA PHE A 35 6.78 -3.04 10.06
C PHE A 35 5.94 -1.76 10.10
N ILE A 36 5.86 -1.13 11.27
CA ILE A 36 5.22 0.18 11.44
C ILE A 36 6.24 1.16 12.00
N ASP A 37 6.71 2.09 11.15
CA ASP A 37 7.74 3.07 11.52
C ASP A 37 7.23 4.04 12.60
N ASP A 38 8.16 4.58 13.39
CA ASP A 38 7.86 5.51 14.48
C ASP A 38 7.11 6.77 14.00
N ASP A 39 7.42 7.29 12.81
CA ASP A 39 6.75 8.46 12.25
C ASP A 39 5.27 8.18 11.94
N PHE A 40 4.92 6.94 11.58
CA PHE A 40 3.54 6.50 11.43
C PHE A 40 2.91 6.18 12.80
N LYS A 41 3.58 5.35 13.61
CA LYS A 41 3.11 4.85 14.90
C LYS A 41 2.80 5.97 15.89
N ASN A 42 3.63 7.01 15.90
CA ASN A 42 3.49 8.17 16.78
C ASN A 42 2.58 9.26 16.21
N ASN A 43 2.06 9.09 14.98
CA ASN A 43 1.06 9.98 14.41
C ASN A 43 -0.36 9.51 14.80
N PRO A 44 -1.05 10.19 15.74
CA PRO A 44 -2.33 9.71 16.25
C PRO A 44 -3.45 9.71 15.20
N CYS A 45 -3.38 10.60 14.20
CA CYS A 45 -4.35 10.63 13.10
C CYS A 45 -4.27 9.36 12.26
N LEU A 46 -3.05 8.94 11.90
CA LEU A 46 -2.83 7.73 11.10
C LEU A 46 -3.04 6.49 11.94
N LYS A 47 -2.39 6.39 13.11
CA LYS A 47 -2.45 5.20 13.96
C LYS A 47 -3.88 4.87 14.39
N SER A 48 -4.70 5.88 14.71
CA SER A 48 -6.09 5.63 15.12
C SER A 48 -6.96 5.06 14.01
N VAL A 49 -6.80 5.53 12.77
CA VAL A 49 -7.53 4.98 11.61
C VAL A 49 -7.01 3.59 11.29
N TYR A 50 -5.69 3.38 11.32
CA TYR A 50 -5.08 2.06 11.15
C TYR A 50 -5.62 1.04 12.16
N ASP A 51 -5.67 1.39 13.44
CA ASP A 51 -6.18 0.49 14.51
C ASP A 51 -7.68 0.19 14.37
N GLN A 52 -8.44 1.10 13.77
CA GLN A 52 -9.85 0.87 13.44
C GLN A 52 -9.98 -0.03 12.21
N MET A 53 -9.21 0.23 11.16
CA MET A 53 -9.14 -0.59 9.95
C MET A 53 -8.63 -2.00 10.25
N GLY A 54 -7.71 -2.18 11.19
CA GLY A 54 -7.23 -3.50 11.63
C GLY A 54 -8.32 -4.39 12.23
N LYS A 55 -9.46 -3.81 12.65
CA LYS A 55 -10.65 -4.57 13.09
C LYS A 55 -11.59 -4.92 11.94
N ALA A 56 -11.43 -4.28 10.79
CA ALA A 56 -12.20 -4.54 9.59
C ALA A 56 -11.71 -5.83 8.92
N SER A 57 -12.60 -6.80 8.73
CA SER A 57 -12.23 -8.12 8.23
C SER A 57 -11.61 -8.08 6.84
N THR A 58 -12.15 -7.25 5.95
CA THR A 58 -11.63 -7.12 4.58
C THR A 58 -10.23 -6.53 4.55
N PHE A 59 -9.96 -5.50 5.35
CA PHE A 59 -8.64 -4.90 5.47
C PHE A 59 -7.63 -5.89 6.05
N ASN A 60 -8.00 -6.56 7.14
CA ASN A 60 -7.15 -7.55 7.79
C ASN A 60 -6.83 -8.75 6.86
N ASN A 61 -7.80 -9.21 6.07
CA ASN A 61 -7.56 -10.30 5.11
C ASN A 61 -6.48 -9.95 4.07
N TYR A 62 -6.38 -8.69 3.67
CA TYR A 62 -5.32 -8.25 2.76
C TYR A 62 -3.99 -8.04 3.48
N LEU A 63 -4.03 -7.52 4.70
CA LEU A 63 -2.85 -7.34 5.53
C LEU A 63 -2.18 -8.69 5.86
N GLN A 64 -2.98 -9.74 6.09
CA GLN A 64 -2.51 -11.11 6.34
C GLN A 64 -1.73 -11.75 5.18
N ASN A 65 -1.79 -11.18 3.97
CA ASN A 65 -0.93 -11.67 2.88
C ASN A 65 0.56 -11.39 3.13
N PHE A 66 0.88 -10.61 4.17
CA PHE A 66 2.21 -10.20 4.61
C PHE A 66 2.49 -10.61 6.06
N ASP A 67 1.75 -11.57 6.64
CA ASP A 67 1.84 -11.94 8.07
C ASP A 67 1.97 -13.47 8.26
N ALA A 68 2.60 -14.16 7.32
CA ALA A 68 2.66 -15.62 7.34
C ALA A 68 4.05 -16.09 6.96
N ASP A 69 4.59 -17.10 7.67
CA ASP A 69 5.92 -17.76 7.52
C ASP A 69 6.43 -18.06 6.08
N MET A 70 5.65 -17.79 5.04
CA MET A 70 6.02 -17.88 3.62
C MET A 70 5.68 -16.60 2.82
N SER A 71 5.53 -15.42 3.43
CA SER A 71 5.39 -14.18 2.67
C SER A 71 6.65 -13.98 1.85
N VAL A 72 6.45 -13.64 0.57
CA VAL A 72 7.57 -13.31 -0.32
C VAL A 72 8.07 -11.89 -0.11
N ALA A 73 7.33 -11.07 0.65
CA ALA A 73 7.63 -9.67 0.88
C ALA A 73 7.25 -9.22 2.30
N ASP A 74 8.09 -8.38 2.87
CA ASP A 74 7.76 -7.62 4.07
C ASP A 74 6.94 -6.38 3.70
N LEU A 75 6.11 -5.89 4.60
CA LEU A 75 5.33 -4.66 4.42
C LEU A 75 5.72 -3.60 5.46
N ARG A 76 6.15 -2.42 5.02
CA ARG A 76 6.46 -1.29 5.89
C ARG A 76 5.44 -0.16 5.73
N PHE A 77 4.91 0.33 6.84
CA PHE A 77 4.13 1.56 6.92
C PHE A 77 4.98 2.72 7.46
N SER A 78 5.06 3.82 6.70
CA SER A 78 5.80 5.03 7.08
C SER A 78 4.99 6.31 6.86
N ALA A 79 5.50 7.44 7.34
CA ALA A 79 4.89 8.74 7.12
C ALA A 79 5.95 9.82 6.87
N ASP A 80 5.93 10.44 5.69
CA ASP A 80 6.90 11.47 5.30
C ASP A 80 6.29 12.88 5.45
N ASN A 81 6.88 13.71 6.32
CA ASN A 81 6.49 15.10 6.54
C ASN A 81 7.19 16.11 5.61
N ASN A 82 8.07 15.62 4.73
CA ASN A 82 8.72 16.35 3.64
C ASN A 82 8.46 15.68 2.28
N PHE A 83 7.34 14.97 2.15
CA PHE A 83 6.91 14.21 0.97
C PHE A 83 7.09 14.99 -0.34
N GLY A 84 6.70 16.27 -0.40
CA GLY A 84 6.79 17.10 -1.60
C GLY A 84 8.23 17.49 -1.99
N GLN A 85 9.18 17.34 -1.07
CA GLN A 85 10.60 17.59 -1.31
C GLN A 85 11.39 16.29 -1.58
N ASN A 86 10.75 15.14 -1.40
CA ASN A 86 11.39 13.84 -1.61
C ASN A 86 11.63 13.63 -3.12
N PRO A 87 12.89 13.42 -3.55
CA PRO A 87 13.20 13.24 -4.96
C PRO A 87 12.60 11.96 -5.55
N ASN A 88 12.25 10.98 -4.73
CA ASN A 88 11.62 9.73 -5.18
C ASN A 88 10.12 9.94 -5.48
N TYR A 89 9.50 11.01 -4.96
CA TYR A 89 8.05 11.22 -5.01
C TYR A 89 7.63 12.38 -5.93
N GLN A 90 8.55 12.82 -6.80
CA GLN A 90 8.29 13.88 -7.78
C GLN A 90 7.11 13.50 -8.70
N GLY A 91 6.11 14.37 -8.77
CA GLY A 91 4.86 14.14 -9.52
C GLY A 91 3.73 13.49 -8.70
N TYR A 92 3.98 13.09 -7.46
CA TYR A 92 3.00 12.48 -6.56
C TYR A 92 2.56 13.42 -5.43
N GLU A 93 2.81 14.73 -5.54
CA GLU A 93 2.59 15.69 -4.45
C GLU A 93 1.10 15.85 -4.07
N ASN A 94 0.17 15.40 -4.92
CA ASN A 94 -1.25 15.39 -4.64
C ASN A 94 -1.75 14.07 -4.02
N ALA A 95 -0.91 13.04 -3.93
CA ALA A 95 -1.26 11.75 -3.37
C ALA A 95 -1.30 11.80 -1.84
N MET A 96 -2.23 11.07 -1.23
CA MET A 96 -2.33 10.91 0.23
C MET A 96 -1.31 9.91 0.76
N ALA A 97 -0.91 8.97 -0.07
CA ALA A 97 0.10 7.97 0.17
C ALA A 97 0.56 7.41 -1.17
N ILE A 98 1.65 6.66 -1.15
CA ILE A 98 2.14 5.89 -2.29
C ILE A 98 2.61 4.53 -1.79
N THR A 99 2.60 3.55 -2.68
CA THR A 99 3.21 2.25 -2.45
C THR A 99 4.42 2.08 -3.35
N ASN A 100 5.58 1.84 -2.74
CA ASN A 100 6.85 1.64 -3.44
C ASN A 100 7.11 0.14 -3.63
N PRO A 101 7.52 -0.30 -4.84
CA PRO A 101 7.87 -1.69 -5.09
C PRO A 101 9.15 -2.12 -4.34
N PRO A 102 9.34 -3.44 -4.15
CA PRO A 102 10.53 -4.01 -3.51
C PRO A 102 11.73 -4.00 -4.46
N LEU A 103 12.32 -2.82 -4.71
CA LEU A 103 13.35 -2.63 -5.75
C LEU A 103 14.71 -3.26 -5.43
N SER A 104 15.12 -3.25 -4.15
CA SER A 104 16.47 -3.68 -3.71
C SER A 104 16.46 -4.54 -2.44
N SER A 105 15.27 -4.89 -1.96
CA SER A 105 14.98 -5.73 -0.81
C SER A 105 13.68 -6.50 -1.08
N ASN A 106 13.24 -7.35 -0.16
CA ASN A 106 11.90 -7.94 -0.20
C ASN A 106 10.85 -7.02 0.46
N GLU A 107 11.14 -5.74 0.67
CA GLU A 107 10.26 -4.84 1.42
C GLU A 107 9.41 -3.98 0.48
N ILE A 108 8.10 -3.97 0.70
CA ILE A 108 7.16 -3.03 0.09
C ILE A 108 6.90 -1.91 1.09
N LEU A 109 7.12 -0.67 0.68
CA LEU A 109 6.93 0.51 1.52
C LEU A 109 5.66 1.26 1.12
N ILE A 110 4.71 1.37 2.05
CA ILE A 110 3.60 2.33 1.99
C ILE A 110 4.00 3.57 2.76
N ASP A 111 4.15 4.70 2.05
CA ASP A 111 4.54 5.98 2.64
C ASP A 111 3.39 6.99 2.58
N PHE A 112 2.94 7.45 3.75
CA PHE A 112 1.83 8.38 3.88
C PHE A 112 2.32 9.83 3.83
N ASN A 113 1.73 10.62 2.93
CA ASN A 113 2.05 12.03 2.78
C ASN A 113 1.50 12.83 3.98
N THR A 114 2.40 13.22 4.88
CA THR A 114 2.10 14.11 6.01
C THR A 114 2.71 15.50 5.84
N ASP A 115 3.19 15.82 4.63
CA ASP A 115 3.82 17.09 4.32
C ASP A 115 2.77 18.21 4.21
N PRO A 116 2.77 19.19 5.15
CA PRO A 116 1.77 20.25 5.19
C PRO A 116 1.89 21.24 4.02
N SER A 117 2.96 21.17 3.22
CA SER A 117 3.12 22.01 2.03
C SER A 117 2.43 21.44 0.79
N THR A 118 1.94 20.20 0.85
CA THR A 118 1.32 19.51 -0.28
C THR A 118 -0.20 19.48 -0.18
N ASN A 119 -0.89 19.42 -1.33
CA ASN A 119 -2.34 19.21 -1.34
C ASN A 119 -2.72 17.78 -0.93
N GLY A 120 -1.77 16.84 -1.07
CA GLY A 120 -1.91 15.45 -0.71
C GLY A 120 -1.93 15.19 0.80
N ASN A 121 -1.51 16.15 1.62
CA ASN A 121 -1.40 16.00 3.08
C ASN A 121 -2.61 15.26 3.68
N ILE A 122 -2.36 14.03 4.11
CA ILE A 122 -3.41 13.13 4.60
C ILE A 122 -3.95 13.58 5.97
N LEU A 123 -3.19 14.42 6.70
CA LEU A 123 -3.60 14.96 8.00
C LEU A 123 -4.71 16.04 7.86
N ASP A 124 -4.89 16.58 6.65
CA ASP A 124 -5.96 17.54 6.36
C ASP A 124 -7.23 16.87 5.80
N LYS A 125 -7.26 15.53 5.71
CA LYS A 125 -8.37 14.77 5.13
C LYS A 125 -9.26 14.15 6.21
N PRO A 126 -10.56 13.93 5.97
CA PRO A 126 -11.41 13.21 6.91
C PRO A 126 -10.91 11.79 7.20
N ASN A 127 -11.29 11.22 8.35
CA ASN A 127 -10.90 9.86 8.74
C ASN A 127 -11.28 8.80 7.69
N VAL A 128 -12.43 8.98 7.02
CA VAL A 128 -12.85 8.06 5.97
C VAL A 128 -11.96 8.13 4.71
N PHE A 129 -11.32 9.27 4.43
CA PHE A 129 -10.36 9.37 3.33
C PHE A 129 -9.06 8.66 3.68
N ARG A 130 -8.61 8.73 4.94
CA ARG A 130 -7.48 7.93 5.45
C ARG A 130 -7.73 6.45 5.32
N ALA A 131 -8.94 6.00 5.71
CA ALA A 131 -9.35 4.62 5.56
C ALA A 131 -9.29 4.16 4.09
N VAL A 132 -9.78 4.98 3.15
CA VAL A 132 -9.65 4.72 1.71
C VAL A 132 -8.19 4.63 1.28
N ALA A 133 -7.34 5.59 1.67
CA ALA A 133 -5.92 5.58 1.32
C ALA A 133 -5.25 4.29 1.81
N MET A 134 -5.48 3.88 3.06
CA MET A 134 -4.87 2.68 3.62
C MET A 134 -5.25 1.41 2.85
N ILE A 135 -6.53 1.18 2.56
CA ILE A 135 -6.93 -0.02 1.78
C ILE A 135 -6.47 0.08 0.32
N HIS A 136 -6.45 1.29 -0.27
CA HIS A 136 -5.95 1.51 -1.63
C HIS A 136 -4.48 1.11 -1.74
N GLU A 137 -3.64 1.60 -0.83
CA GLU A 137 -2.21 1.27 -0.82
C GLU A 137 -1.94 -0.20 -0.48
N ILE A 138 -2.71 -0.83 0.41
CA ILE A 138 -2.56 -2.27 0.65
C ILE A 138 -2.92 -3.12 -0.59
N ILE A 139 -3.89 -2.68 -1.40
CA ILE A 139 -4.18 -3.37 -2.67
C ILE A 139 -2.99 -3.22 -3.63
N HIS A 140 -2.36 -2.05 -3.72
CA HIS A 140 -1.11 -1.87 -4.47
C HIS A 140 0.00 -2.77 -3.94
N ALA A 141 0.17 -2.84 -2.62
CA ALA A 141 1.15 -3.71 -2.00
C ALA A 141 0.90 -5.18 -2.37
N GLU A 142 -0.35 -5.65 -2.35
CA GLU A 142 -0.69 -7.01 -2.75
C GLU A 142 -0.40 -7.27 -4.24
N MET A 143 -0.55 -6.27 -5.10
CA MET A 143 -0.12 -6.38 -6.50
C MET A 143 1.40 -6.54 -6.60
N TYR A 144 2.18 -5.74 -5.85
CA TYR A 144 3.64 -5.86 -5.83
C TYR A 144 4.13 -7.17 -5.23
N ARG A 145 3.51 -7.66 -4.15
CA ARG A 145 3.82 -8.95 -3.55
C ARG A 145 3.66 -10.09 -4.55
N LYS A 146 2.56 -10.08 -5.32
CA LYS A 146 2.32 -11.03 -6.41
C LYS A 146 3.34 -10.90 -7.55
N MET A 147 3.70 -9.66 -7.93
CA MET A 147 4.76 -9.44 -8.92
C MET A 147 6.11 -9.98 -8.44
N LEU A 148 6.45 -9.84 -7.15
CA LEU A 148 7.65 -10.42 -6.54
C LEU A 148 7.61 -11.95 -6.49
N ASP A 149 6.47 -12.55 -6.14
CA ASP A 149 6.31 -14.01 -6.19
C ASP A 149 6.48 -14.57 -7.62
N ALA A 150 6.07 -13.82 -8.65
CA ALA A 150 6.33 -14.20 -10.04
C ALA A 150 7.82 -14.06 -10.41
N MET A 151 8.49 -13.02 -9.90
CA MET A 151 9.92 -12.83 -10.11
C MET A 151 10.75 -13.94 -9.46
N ILE A 152 10.50 -14.28 -8.19
CA ILE A 152 11.21 -15.36 -7.48
C ILE A 152 11.08 -16.70 -8.22
N GLU A 153 9.90 -16.99 -8.77
CA GLU A 153 9.70 -18.21 -9.57
C GLU A 153 10.47 -18.18 -10.89
N ALA A 154 10.56 -17.03 -11.56
CA ALA A 154 11.39 -16.88 -12.76
C ALA A 154 12.89 -17.03 -12.45
N GLU A 155 13.36 -16.56 -11.29
CA GLU A 155 14.75 -16.77 -10.87
C GLU A 155 15.09 -18.25 -10.66
N GLY A 156 14.14 -19.00 -10.07
CA GLY A 156 14.24 -20.46 -9.91
C GLY A 156 14.43 -21.23 -11.23
N GLN A 157 14.15 -20.61 -12.38
CA GLN A 157 14.34 -21.18 -13.72
C GLN A 157 15.74 -20.90 -14.31
N GLY A 158 16.66 -20.31 -13.53
CA GLY A 158 18.06 -20.06 -13.91
C GLY A 158 18.35 -18.63 -14.36
N THR A 159 17.47 -17.70 -14.02
CA THR A 159 17.60 -16.28 -14.31
C THR A 159 18.01 -15.53 -13.02
N THR A 160 18.84 -14.49 -13.12
CA THR A 160 19.06 -13.56 -11.98
C THR A 160 18.33 -12.29 -12.34
N LEU A 161 17.28 -11.94 -11.59
CA LEU A 161 16.45 -10.79 -11.92
C LEU A 161 16.83 -9.62 -11.02
N ASP A 162 17.18 -8.50 -11.63
CA ASP A 162 17.27 -7.20 -10.96
C ASP A 162 16.04 -6.39 -11.39
N TRP A 163 15.14 -6.06 -10.45
CA TRP A 163 13.95 -5.23 -10.71
C TRP A 163 14.27 -3.93 -11.44
N THR A 164 15.49 -3.42 -11.27
CA THR A 164 15.95 -2.13 -11.81
C THR A 164 16.71 -2.27 -13.13
N ASP A 165 17.12 -3.48 -13.52
CA ASP A 165 17.95 -3.71 -14.71
C ASP A 165 17.76 -5.13 -15.29
N MET A 166 16.56 -5.42 -15.80
CA MET A 166 16.31 -6.66 -16.56
C MET A 166 16.65 -6.49 -18.03
N ASN A 167 17.43 -7.43 -18.59
CA ASN A 167 17.54 -7.56 -20.03
C ASN A 167 16.25 -8.12 -20.65
N ARG A 168 16.13 -8.07 -21.98
CA ARG A 168 14.90 -8.50 -22.66
C ARG A 168 14.51 -9.95 -22.40
N PHE A 169 15.48 -10.86 -22.32
CA PHE A 169 15.23 -12.27 -22.08
C PHE A 169 14.76 -12.52 -20.64
N GLU A 170 15.43 -11.90 -19.67
CA GLU A 170 15.01 -11.85 -18.26
C GLU A 170 13.58 -11.37 -18.10
N PHE A 171 13.26 -10.25 -18.77
CA PHE A 171 11.95 -9.64 -18.75
C PHE A 171 10.87 -10.54 -19.39
N ASP A 172 11.15 -11.19 -20.52
CA ASP A 172 10.21 -12.12 -21.15
C ASP A 172 9.92 -13.34 -20.23
N GLN A 173 10.91 -13.86 -19.50
CA GLN A 173 10.72 -14.94 -18.52
C GLN A 173 9.88 -14.51 -17.31
N TYR A 174 10.12 -13.29 -16.81
CA TYR A 174 9.28 -12.69 -15.78
C TYR A 174 7.82 -12.55 -16.25
N LEU A 175 7.59 -12.02 -17.45
CA LEU A 175 6.24 -11.87 -18.01
C LEU A 175 5.53 -13.22 -18.21
N GLU A 176 6.23 -14.25 -18.65
CA GLU A 176 5.66 -15.61 -18.76
C GLU A 176 5.21 -16.13 -17.39
N THR A 177 6.03 -15.95 -16.35
CA THR A 177 5.69 -16.37 -14.99
C THR A 177 4.54 -15.55 -14.41
N LEU A 178 4.53 -14.23 -14.63
CA LEU A 178 3.44 -13.35 -14.23
C LEU A 178 2.13 -13.71 -14.93
N GLN A 179 2.18 -14.04 -16.23
CA GLN A 179 1.02 -14.51 -16.99
C GLN A 179 0.44 -15.80 -16.40
N ASN A 180 1.32 -16.75 -16.06
CA ASN A 180 0.94 -18.07 -15.57
C ASN A 180 0.36 -18.02 -14.15
N LYS A 181 0.94 -17.24 -13.24
CA LYS A 181 0.49 -17.15 -11.83
C LYS A 181 -0.61 -16.10 -11.62
N TYR A 182 -0.47 -14.96 -12.28
CA TYR A 182 -1.24 -13.75 -12.00
C TYR A 182 -1.72 -13.09 -13.30
N PHE A 183 -2.44 -13.85 -14.11
CA PHE A 183 -2.97 -13.41 -15.41
C PHE A 183 -3.62 -12.02 -15.38
N GLY A 184 -4.37 -11.70 -14.31
CA GLY A 184 -4.99 -10.39 -14.17
C GLY A 184 -3.99 -9.24 -14.07
N ILE A 185 -2.87 -9.40 -13.37
CA ILE A 185 -1.82 -8.36 -13.31
C ILE A 185 -1.13 -8.27 -14.67
N TRP A 186 -0.76 -9.41 -15.25
CA TRP A 186 -0.14 -9.47 -16.57
C TRP A 186 -0.99 -8.84 -17.67
N GLU A 187 -2.29 -9.14 -17.72
CA GLU A 187 -3.21 -8.62 -18.75
C GLU A 187 -3.24 -7.09 -18.72
N TYR A 188 -3.32 -6.51 -17.53
CA TYR A 188 -3.37 -5.06 -17.36
C TYR A 188 -2.02 -4.41 -17.62
N TYR A 189 -0.92 -5.05 -17.20
CA TYR A 189 0.43 -4.59 -17.54
C TYR A 189 0.65 -4.52 -19.05
N VAL A 190 0.39 -5.62 -19.77
CA VAL A 190 0.56 -5.67 -21.23
C VAL A 190 -0.38 -4.69 -21.94
N ARG A 191 -1.62 -4.57 -21.45
CA ARG A 191 -2.61 -3.70 -22.07
C ARG A 191 -2.31 -2.22 -21.88
N TYR A 192 -1.79 -1.81 -20.73
CA TYR A 192 -1.76 -0.40 -20.30
C TYR A 192 -0.37 0.17 -20.01
N ASN A 193 0.66 -0.66 -19.83
CA ASN A 193 2.02 -0.21 -19.53
C ASN A 193 3.05 -0.61 -20.62
N ASP A 194 2.84 -1.73 -21.32
CA ASP A 194 3.71 -2.17 -22.43
C ASP A 194 3.25 -1.64 -23.81
N ASN A 195 2.09 -0.98 -23.88
CA ASN A 195 1.51 -0.45 -25.10
C ASN A 195 1.47 1.09 -25.10
N ASP A 196 2.25 1.72 -25.98
CA ASP A 196 2.35 3.17 -26.14
C ASP A 196 1.03 3.87 -26.51
N ASP A 197 0.02 3.12 -26.99
CA ASP A 197 -1.28 3.67 -27.42
C ASP A 197 -2.34 3.74 -26.30
N THR A 198 -2.01 3.29 -25.09
CA THR A 198 -2.94 3.22 -23.96
C THR A 198 -2.51 4.10 -22.79
N PRO A 199 -3.46 4.56 -21.96
CA PRO A 199 -3.09 5.32 -20.77
C PRO A 199 -2.25 4.46 -19.83
N ASP A 200 -1.07 4.97 -19.50
CA ASP A 200 -0.19 4.43 -18.46
C ASP A 200 -0.95 4.31 -17.12
N ASN A 201 -0.54 3.35 -16.28
CA ASN A 201 -1.12 2.96 -14.98
C ASN A 201 -2.06 1.72 -14.97
N GLY A 202 -1.58 0.56 -15.41
CA GLY A 202 -2.33 -0.71 -15.38
C GLY A 202 -2.83 -1.12 -14.00
N GLN A 203 -2.13 -0.77 -12.91
CA GLN A 203 -2.59 -1.05 -11.53
C GLN A 203 -3.88 -0.28 -11.20
N HIS A 204 -3.96 1.04 -11.48
CA HIS A 204 -5.20 1.79 -11.26
C HIS A 204 -6.33 1.32 -12.18
N GLN A 205 -6.02 0.91 -13.43
CA GLN A 205 -7.03 0.31 -14.31
C GLN A 205 -7.62 -0.96 -13.70
N GLN A 206 -6.76 -1.86 -13.22
CA GLN A 206 -7.17 -3.10 -12.60
C GLN A 206 -7.96 -2.83 -11.32
N MET A 207 -7.50 -1.88 -10.50
CA MET A 207 -8.17 -1.49 -9.26
C MET A 207 -9.57 -0.94 -9.53
N ALA A 208 -9.70 -0.02 -10.49
CA ALA A 208 -10.97 0.59 -10.86
C ALA A 208 -11.99 -0.44 -11.38
N GLN A 209 -11.53 -1.46 -12.10
CA GLN A 209 -12.41 -2.46 -12.68
C GLN A 209 -12.74 -3.63 -11.74
N HIS A 210 -11.81 -4.01 -10.84
CA HIS A 210 -11.93 -5.26 -10.08
C HIS A 210 -11.83 -5.13 -8.56
N TYR A 211 -11.22 -4.06 -8.03
CA TYR A 211 -10.96 -3.96 -6.58
C TYR A 211 -11.76 -2.86 -5.88
N ARG A 212 -12.55 -2.04 -6.61
CA ARG A 212 -13.42 -1.05 -5.98
C ARG A 212 -14.43 -1.65 -5.00
N ASP A 213 -14.94 -2.85 -5.28
CA ASP A 213 -15.84 -3.54 -4.35
C ASP A 213 -15.11 -3.96 -3.06
N ILE A 214 -13.83 -4.33 -3.14
CA ILE A 214 -12.99 -4.59 -1.95
C ILE A 214 -12.83 -3.32 -1.11
N ILE A 215 -12.59 -2.17 -1.73
CA ILE A 215 -12.53 -0.88 -1.02
C ILE A 215 -13.87 -0.60 -0.32
N LYS A 216 -15.00 -0.83 -1.00
CA LYS A 216 -16.34 -0.64 -0.42
C LYS A 216 -16.62 -1.60 0.75
N ASP A 217 -16.15 -2.85 0.67
CA ASP A 217 -16.31 -3.84 1.72
C ASP A 217 -15.45 -3.48 2.93
N ALA A 218 -14.19 -3.07 2.72
CA ALA A 218 -13.35 -2.53 3.80
C ALA A 218 -13.97 -1.31 4.47
N LEU A 219 -14.58 -0.39 3.70
CA LEU A 219 -15.30 0.75 4.27
C LEU A 219 -16.58 0.34 5.01
N THR A 220 -17.27 -0.72 4.58
CA THR A 220 -18.44 -1.26 5.29
C THR A 220 -18.05 -1.83 6.65
N ASP A 221 -16.93 -2.54 6.69
CA ASP A 221 -16.37 -3.10 7.91
C ASP A 221 -15.83 -2.01 8.86
N TYR A 222 -15.24 -0.95 8.31
CA TYR A 222 -14.72 0.20 9.04
C TYR A 222 -15.83 1.06 9.66
N ASP A 223 -16.81 1.45 8.84
CA ASP A 223 -17.96 2.26 9.26
C ASP A 223 -19.24 1.83 8.52
N SER A 224 -19.97 0.93 9.18
CA SER A 224 -21.26 0.43 8.69
C SER A 224 -22.35 1.50 8.54
N THR A 225 -22.16 2.72 9.06
CA THR A 225 -23.12 3.83 8.91
C THR A 225 -23.00 4.53 7.56
N LEU A 226 -21.91 4.31 6.81
CA LEU A 226 -21.76 4.81 5.45
C LEU A 226 -22.83 4.24 4.54
N SER A 227 -23.56 5.10 3.84
CA SER A 227 -24.48 4.66 2.79
C SER A 227 -23.73 4.10 1.58
N ASP A 228 -24.37 3.23 0.80
CA ASP A 228 -23.73 2.64 -0.39
C ASP A 228 -23.32 3.70 -1.43
N ASN A 229 -24.03 4.82 -1.52
CA ASN A 229 -23.62 5.93 -2.38
C ASN A 229 -22.30 6.54 -1.90
N LEU A 230 -22.13 6.75 -0.59
CA LEU A 230 -20.88 7.26 -0.03
C LEU A 230 -19.73 6.29 -0.30
N LYS A 231 -19.91 4.99 -0.03
CA LYS A 231 -18.88 3.97 -0.30
C LYS A 231 -18.51 3.90 -1.78
N ASN A 232 -19.52 3.94 -2.65
CA ASN A 232 -19.30 3.95 -4.10
C ASN A 232 -18.49 5.18 -4.53
N SER A 233 -18.81 6.37 -4.04
CA SER A 233 -18.04 7.57 -4.35
C SER A 233 -16.63 7.55 -3.74
N LEU A 234 -16.49 7.10 -2.49
CA LEU A 234 -15.20 6.99 -1.79
C LEU A 234 -14.24 6.03 -2.50
N SER A 235 -14.73 4.88 -2.98
CA SER A 235 -13.91 3.91 -3.73
C SER A 235 -13.41 4.41 -5.09
N TRP A 236 -13.74 5.64 -5.50
CA TRP A 236 -13.15 6.29 -6.67
C TRP A 236 -11.99 7.24 -6.33
N ILE A 237 -11.74 7.54 -5.05
CA ILE A 237 -10.60 8.38 -4.66
C ILE A 237 -9.30 7.69 -5.09
N GLY A 238 -8.43 8.41 -5.81
CA GLY A 238 -7.20 7.88 -6.42
C GLY A 238 -7.41 7.16 -7.76
N LEU A 239 -8.67 6.94 -8.17
CA LEU A 239 -9.03 6.25 -9.43
C LEU A 239 -9.87 7.13 -10.36
N ASN A 240 -10.24 8.34 -9.91
CA ASN A 240 -11.04 9.31 -10.64
C ASN A 240 -10.20 10.19 -11.57
N GLU A 241 -9.24 9.58 -12.25
CA GLU A 241 -8.23 10.26 -13.07
C GLU A 241 -8.50 10.14 -14.57
N ALA A 242 -7.97 11.09 -15.34
CA ALA A 242 -8.20 11.17 -16.78
C ALA A 242 -7.57 10.00 -17.56
N ASN A 243 -6.60 9.28 -17.01
CA ASN A 243 -6.00 8.09 -17.60
C ASN A 243 -6.76 6.80 -17.25
N VAL A 244 -7.67 6.76 -16.26
CA VAL A 244 -8.38 5.53 -15.88
C VAL A 244 -9.59 5.28 -16.79
N VAL A 245 -9.55 4.21 -17.60
CA VAL A 245 -10.56 3.88 -18.62
C VAL A 245 -11.93 3.62 -17.98
N ALA A 246 -11.96 2.89 -16.86
CA ALA A 246 -13.20 2.63 -16.13
C ALA A 246 -13.89 3.93 -15.67
N TRP A 247 -13.11 4.95 -15.29
CA TRP A 247 -13.62 6.27 -14.93
C TRP A 247 -14.11 7.08 -16.15
N GLN A 248 -13.37 7.01 -17.26
CA GLN A 248 -13.77 7.64 -18.52
C GLN A 248 -15.10 7.08 -19.06
N ASN A 249 -15.33 5.78 -18.86
CA ASN A 249 -16.54 5.09 -19.32
C ASN A 249 -17.81 5.48 -18.57
N LEU A 250 -17.69 6.11 -17.39
CA LEU A 250 -18.84 6.72 -16.72
C LEU A 250 -19.39 7.88 -17.56
N SER A 251 -20.69 8.14 -17.47
CA SER A 251 -21.25 9.38 -18.01
C SER A 251 -20.72 10.60 -17.25
N GLN A 252 -20.74 11.77 -17.89
CA GLN A 252 -20.36 13.01 -17.22
C GLN A 252 -21.20 13.26 -15.96
N THR A 253 -22.50 12.95 -16.01
CA THR A 253 -23.41 13.09 -14.87
C THR A 253 -23.01 12.19 -13.70
N GLU A 254 -22.58 10.95 -13.96
CA GLU A 254 -22.10 10.04 -12.91
C GLU A 254 -20.80 10.57 -12.28
N ARG A 255 -19.83 11.00 -13.09
CA ARG A 255 -18.59 11.62 -12.58
C ARG A 255 -18.87 12.85 -11.74
N ASP A 256 -19.76 13.73 -12.18
CA ASP A 256 -20.14 14.94 -11.45
C ASP A 256 -20.79 14.59 -10.11
N ALA A 257 -21.70 13.61 -10.07
CA ALA A 257 -22.34 13.16 -8.84
C ALA A 257 -21.33 12.54 -7.85
N ILE A 258 -20.38 11.74 -8.34
CA ILE A 258 -19.31 11.16 -7.53
C ILE A 258 -18.42 12.26 -6.95
N ASN A 259 -17.94 13.18 -7.79
CA ASN A 259 -17.07 14.27 -7.35
C ASN A 259 -17.78 15.21 -6.36
N GLN A 260 -19.05 15.52 -6.57
CA GLN A 260 -19.85 16.30 -5.61
C GLN A 260 -19.99 15.58 -4.26
N THR A 261 -20.18 14.26 -4.28
CA THR A 261 -20.26 13.44 -3.06
C THR A 261 -18.91 13.46 -2.32
N ILE A 262 -17.79 13.29 -3.03
CA ILE A 262 -16.44 13.37 -2.44
C ILE A 262 -16.20 14.74 -1.79
N ILE A 263 -16.54 15.84 -2.50
CA ILE A 263 -16.42 17.20 -1.96
C ILE A 263 -17.32 17.39 -0.73
N GLN A 264 -18.54 16.87 -0.74
CA GLN A 264 -19.42 16.94 0.41
C GLN A 264 -18.81 16.21 1.62
N ILE A 265 -18.28 15.00 1.43
CA ILE A 265 -17.61 14.24 2.49
C ILE A 265 -16.43 15.05 3.04
N GLN A 266 -15.56 15.56 2.16
CA GLN A 266 -14.40 16.37 2.55
C GLN A 266 -14.79 17.56 3.44
N ASN A 267 -15.96 18.17 3.20
CA ASN A 267 -16.41 19.35 3.94
C ASN A 267 -17.23 19.04 5.20
N THR A 268 -17.71 17.80 5.39
CA THR A 268 -18.71 17.48 6.44
C THR A 268 -18.32 16.34 7.36
N PHE A 269 -17.44 15.43 6.92
CA PHE A 269 -17.01 14.31 7.73
C PHE A 269 -15.92 14.73 8.72
N PRO A 270 -15.83 14.05 9.87
CA PRO A 270 -14.84 14.39 10.88
C PRO A 270 -13.42 14.19 10.35
N ASN A 271 -12.59 15.20 10.62
CA ASN A 271 -11.14 15.12 10.57
C ASN A 271 -10.60 15.12 12.00
N ASP A 272 -11.09 14.17 12.81
CA ASP A 272 -10.72 14.09 14.22
C ASP A 272 -9.43 13.26 14.33
N CYS A 273 -8.37 13.93 14.78
CA CYS A 273 -7.15 13.29 15.25
C CYS A 273 -7.23 13.16 16.78
N PRO A 274 -7.27 11.93 17.34
CA PRO A 274 -7.31 11.73 18.79
C PRO A 274 -6.03 12.15 19.51
#